data_AF-A0A532UNJ4-F1
#
_entry.id   AF-A0A532UNJ4-F1
#
_cell.length_a   1.000
_cell.length_b   1.000
_cell.length_c   1.000
_cell.angle_alpha   90.00
_cell.angle_beta   90.00
_cell.angle_gamma   90.00
#
_symmetry.space_group_name_H-M   'P 1'
#
loop_
_entity.id
_entity.type
_entity.pdbx_description
1 polymer ?
#
loop_
_entity_poly.entity_id
_entity_poly.type
_entity_poly.pdbx_seq_one_letter_code
_entity_poly.pdbx_strand_id
1 'polypeptide(L)'
;METRFNVFEILQIAERVEHNGAKFYLKTAELLDDPEVRDICYKLASWKARHEKVLALRRKRFAEQTGEFGTFDPDNYVLSNPDVMADLAVFATKPGSLKGPLSLENRQEIFKDAIRRAKEAIVFYQGLKDFARDPASEDTIDTIIKEEKRHIRLLTEELEQK
;
A
#
# COMPACT_ATOMS: atom_id res chain seq x y z
N MET A 1 2.02 -4.42 -27.73
CA MET A 1 2.70 -5.28 -26.73
C MET A 1 1.84 -5.26 -25.49
N GLU A 2 1.64 -6.40 -24.82
CA GLU A 2 1.07 -6.38 -23.47
C GLU A 2 2.12 -5.80 -22.54
N THR A 3 1.83 -4.66 -21.91
CA THR A 3 2.74 -4.02 -20.95
C THR A 3 2.82 -4.89 -19.71
N ARG A 4 4.05 -5.30 -19.35
CA ARG A 4 4.34 -6.12 -18.16
C ARG A 4 5.28 -5.36 -17.25
N PHE A 5 5.04 -5.47 -15.94
CA PHE A 5 5.82 -4.80 -14.92
C PHE A 5 7.09 -5.55 -14.57
N ASN A 6 8.20 -4.82 -14.53
CA ASN A 6 9.44 -5.31 -13.95
C ASN A 6 9.50 -5.06 -12.43
N VAL A 7 10.55 -5.59 -11.79
CA VAL A 7 10.80 -5.43 -10.35
C VAL A 7 10.84 -3.95 -9.92
N PHE A 8 11.46 -3.07 -10.72
CA PHE A 8 11.55 -1.64 -10.38
C PHE A 8 10.16 -1.00 -10.32
N GLU A 9 9.31 -1.28 -11.29
CA GLU A 9 7.95 -0.72 -11.39
C GLU A 9 7.04 -1.29 -10.29
N ILE A 10 7.12 -2.59 -10.01
CA ILE A 10 6.38 -3.21 -8.90
C ILE A 10 6.76 -2.57 -7.57
N LEU A 11 8.05 -2.36 -7.31
CA LEU A 11 8.50 -1.69 -6.11
C LEU A 11 8.05 -0.22 -6.06
N GLN A 12 7.97 0.46 -7.20
CA GLN A 12 7.48 1.83 -7.30
C GLN A 12 5.97 1.92 -7.02
N ILE A 13 5.18 0.98 -7.57
CA ILE A 13 3.75 0.85 -7.25
C ILE A 13 3.58 0.64 -5.75
N ALA A 14 4.33 -0.30 -5.17
CA ALA A 14 4.24 -0.61 -3.74
C ALA A 14 4.63 0.57 -2.84
N GLU A 15 5.69 1.30 -3.19
CA GLU A 15 6.08 2.55 -2.53
C GLU A 15 4.92 3.54 -2.52
N ARG A 16 4.26 3.72 -3.68
CA ARG A 16 3.15 4.65 -3.79
C ARG A 16 1.90 4.21 -3.03
N VAL A 17 1.61 2.90 -2.97
CA VAL A 17 0.54 2.35 -2.13
C VAL A 17 0.80 2.66 -0.66
N GLU A 18 2.03 2.49 -0.17
CA GLU A 18 2.37 2.79 1.22
C GLU A 18 2.30 4.31 1.51
N HIS A 19 2.75 5.15 0.58
CA HIS A 19 2.60 6.62 0.68
C HIS A 19 1.13 7.04 0.77
N ASN A 20 0.29 6.49 -0.10
CA ASN A 20 -1.16 6.74 -0.10
C ASN A 20 -1.78 6.31 1.24
N GLY A 21 -1.35 5.17 1.79
CA GLY A 21 -1.75 4.71 3.12
C GLY A 21 -1.31 5.63 4.26
N ALA A 22 -0.07 6.11 4.24
CA ALA A 22 0.43 7.07 5.22
C ALA A 22 -0.39 8.36 5.20
N LYS A 23 -0.64 8.91 4.00
CA LYS A 23 -1.50 10.09 3.81
C LYS A 23 -2.92 9.87 4.27
N PHE A 24 -3.49 8.68 4.03
CA PHE A 24 -4.84 8.35 4.48
C PHE A 24 -4.94 8.47 6.00
N TYR A 25 -4.09 7.78 6.76
CA TYR A 25 -4.17 7.80 8.22
C TYR A 25 -3.80 9.15 8.83
N LEU A 26 -2.88 9.92 8.22
CA LEU A 26 -2.63 11.30 8.65
C LEU A 26 -3.89 12.17 8.54
N LYS A 27 -4.56 12.12 7.38
CA LYS A 27 -5.81 12.87 7.18
C LYS A 27 -6.93 12.38 8.09
N THR A 28 -7.02 11.07 8.33
CA THR A 28 -8.00 10.53 9.29
C THR A 28 -7.72 11.06 10.70
N ALA A 29 -6.46 11.14 11.13
CA ALA A 29 -6.10 11.72 12.42
C ALA A 29 -6.46 13.21 12.56
N GLU A 30 -6.51 13.97 11.46
CA GLU A 30 -6.91 15.39 11.46
C GLU A 30 -8.43 15.57 11.62
N LEU A 31 -9.23 14.54 11.35
CA LEU A 31 -10.69 14.57 11.38
C LEU A 31 -11.31 14.01 12.67
N LEU A 32 -10.49 13.47 13.57
CA LEU A 32 -10.95 12.80 14.78
C LEU A 32 -10.76 13.70 16.00
N ASP A 33 -11.73 13.75 16.90
CA ASP A 33 -11.63 14.54 18.13
C ASP A 33 -10.92 13.78 19.25
N ASP A 34 -11.08 12.46 19.30
CA ASP A 34 -10.52 11.60 20.35
C ASP A 34 -8.97 11.49 20.23
N PRO A 35 -8.19 11.98 21.21
CA PRO A 35 -6.73 11.92 21.19
C PRO A 35 -6.17 10.50 21.11
N GLU A 36 -6.83 9.50 21.71
CA GLU A 36 -6.38 8.11 21.71
C GLU A 36 -6.51 7.50 20.31
N VAL A 37 -7.65 7.73 19.65
CA VAL A 37 -7.90 7.25 18.30
C VAL A 37 -6.99 7.95 17.28
N ARG A 38 -6.72 9.25 17.49
CA ARG A 38 -5.72 9.99 16.72
C ARG A 38 -4.32 9.41 16.83
N ASP A 39 -3.88 9.04 18.03
CA ASP A 39 -2.56 8.43 18.24
C ASP A 39 -2.42 7.11 17.47
N ILE A 40 -3.48 6.28 17.44
CA ILE A 40 -3.50 5.07 16.62
C ILE A 40 -3.33 5.39 15.13
N CYS A 41 -4.05 6.40 14.63
CA CYS A 41 -3.89 6.84 13.24
C CYS A 41 -2.46 7.33 12.94
N TYR A 42 -1.85 8.11 13.83
CA TYR A 42 -0.45 8.53 13.67
C TYR A 42 0.54 7.37 13.70
N LYS A 43 0.30 6.36 14.55
CA LYS A 43 1.09 5.12 14.58
C LYS A 43 0.99 4.38 13.24
N LEU A 44 -0.21 4.19 12.71
CA LEU A 44 -0.43 3.54 11.41
C LEU A 44 0.21 4.34 10.26
N ALA A 45 0.06 5.66 10.25
CA ALA A 45 0.70 6.53 9.26
C ALA A 45 2.23 6.41 9.30
N SER A 46 2.80 6.44 10.50
CA SER A 46 4.25 6.30 10.71
C SER A 46 4.75 4.93 10.27
N TRP A 47 3.96 3.88 10.49
CA TRP A 47 4.29 2.54 10.05
C TRP A 47 4.34 2.46 8.52
N LYS A 48 3.32 2.99 7.84
CA LYS A 48 3.24 3.06 6.37
C LYS A 48 4.41 3.86 5.77
N ALA A 49 4.72 5.03 6.33
CA ALA A 49 5.86 5.85 5.89
C ALA A 49 7.23 5.15 6.08
N ARG A 50 7.37 4.28 7.09
CA ARG A 50 8.59 3.47 7.25
C ARG A 50 8.71 2.41 6.17
N HIS A 51 7.61 1.77 5.76
CA HIS A 51 7.63 0.80 4.69
C HIS A 51 7.91 1.42 3.33
N GLU A 52 7.31 2.58 3.03
CA GLU A 52 7.61 3.37 1.84
C GLU A 52 9.14 3.55 1.69
N LYS A 53 9.82 3.98 2.77
CA LYS A 53 11.29 4.14 2.78
C LYS A 53 12.05 2.84 2.53
N VAL A 54 11.59 1.72 3.10
CA VAL A 54 12.21 0.41 2.88
C VAL A 54 12.06 -0.03 1.42
N LEU A 55 10.87 0.17 0.83
CA LEU A 55 10.60 -0.13 -0.58
C LEU A 55 11.42 0.75 -1.51
N ALA A 56 11.47 2.06 -1.25
CA ALA A 56 12.30 3.00 -2.01
C ALA A 56 13.79 2.62 -1.98
N LEU A 57 14.30 2.19 -0.82
CA LEU A 57 15.68 1.71 -0.70
C LEU A 57 15.91 0.42 -1.48
N ARG A 58 14.97 -0.54 -1.44
CA ARG A 58 15.04 -1.77 -2.23
C ARG A 58 15.04 -1.47 -3.73
N ARG A 59 14.16 -0.57 -4.18
CA ARG A 59 14.06 -0.13 -5.57
C ARG A 59 15.34 0.52 -6.06
N LYS A 60 15.91 1.42 -5.25
CA LYS A 60 17.20 2.07 -5.54
C LYS A 60 18.32 1.04 -5.68
N ARG A 61 18.44 0.11 -4.74
CA ARG A 61 19.47 -0.95 -4.79
C ARG A 61 19.31 -1.86 -6.00
N PHE A 62 18.07 -2.22 -6.35
CA PHE A 62 17.80 -3.01 -7.54
C PHE A 62 18.31 -2.29 -8.79
N ALA A 63 17.94 -1.03 -9.00
CA ALA A 63 18.39 -0.23 -10.13
C ALA A 63 19.93 -0.08 -10.19
N GLU A 64 20.58 0.13 -9.04
CA GLU A 64 22.05 0.22 -8.95
C GLU A 64 22.74 -1.10 -9.33
N GLN A 65 22.11 -2.25 -9.05
CA GLN A 65 22.69 -3.57 -9.31
C GLN A 65 22.44 -4.08 -10.73
N THR A 66 21.27 -3.80 -11.31
CA THR A 66 20.85 -4.35 -12.61
C THR A 66 20.94 -3.35 -13.76
N GLY A 67 20.97 -2.04 -13.46
CA GLY A 67 20.81 -0.99 -14.45
C GLY A 67 19.38 -0.87 -14.99
N GLU A 68 18.42 -1.61 -14.43
CA GLU A 68 17.03 -1.58 -14.85
C GLU A 68 16.23 -0.49 -14.15
N PHE A 69 15.39 0.20 -14.93
CA PHE A 69 14.51 1.29 -14.48
C PHE A 69 13.08 1.07 -14.99
N GLY A 70 12.17 1.98 -14.64
CA GLY A 70 10.80 1.97 -15.13
C GLY A 70 10.73 2.20 -16.65
N THR A 71 9.80 1.51 -17.29
CA THR A 71 9.50 1.63 -18.72
C THR A 71 8.22 2.46 -18.89
N PHE A 72 8.33 3.62 -19.53
CA PHE A 72 7.15 4.42 -19.85
C PHE A 72 6.62 4.02 -21.23
N ASP A 73 5.35 3.61 -21.28
CA ASP A 73 4.64 3.23 -22.51
C ASP A 73 3.43 4.17 -22.71
N PRO A 74 3.53 5.17 -23.60
CA PRO A 74 2.44 6.13 -23.82
C PRO A 74 1.17 5.48 -24.35
N ASP A 75 1.26 4.34 -25.04
CA ASP A 75 0.10 3.62 -25.58
C ASP A 75 -0.61 2.80 -24.48
N ASN A 76 0.05 2.58 -23.34
CA ASN A 76 -0.51 1.86 -22.20
C ASN A 76 -0.28 2.60 -20.87
N TYR A 77 -0.67 3.88 -20.86
CA TYR A 77 -0.46 4.81 -19.74
C TYR A 77 -0.84 4.25 -18.37
N VAL A 78 -1.94 3.49 -18.26
CA VAL A 78 -2.37 2.91 -16.98
C VAL A 78 -1.37 1.86 -16.50
N LEU A 79 -0.97 0.93 -17.38
CA LEU A 79 -0.02 -0.14 -17.08
C LEU A 79 1.45 0.33 -17.06
N SER A 80 1.75 1.55 -17.47
CA SER A 80 3.09 2.13 -17.36
C SER A 80 3.20 3.28 -16.37
N ASN A 81 2.11 3.60 -15.65
CA ASN A 81 2.08 4.67 -14.66
C ASN A 81 1.85 4.10 -13.24
N PRO A 82 2.93 3.99 -12.44
CA PRO A 82 2.86 3.52 -11.07
C PRO A 82 1.91 4.32 -10.16
N ASP A 83 1.74 5.62 -10.40
CA ASP A 83 0.81 6.43 -9.61
C ASP A 83 -0.64 6.02 -9.87
N VAL A 84 -1.00 5.80 -11.14
CA VAL A 84 -2.33 5.34 -11.52
C VAL A 84 -2.60 3.96 -10.94
N MET A 85 -1.63 3.04 -11.03
CA MET A 85 -1.78 1.69 -10.48
C MET A 85 -1.91 1.67 -8.97
N ALA A 86 -1.13 2.48 -8.26
CA ALA A 86 -1.23 2.56 -6.81
C ALA A 86 -2.56 3.15 -6.34
N ASP A 87 -3.13 4.08 -7.11
CA ASP A 87 -4.47 4.61 -6.82
C ASP A 87 -5.57 3.54 -7.00
N LEU A 88 -5.38 2.56 -7.89
CA LEU A 88 -6.29 1.40 -8.05
C LEU A 88 -6.19 0.38 -6.91
N ALA A 89 -5.06 0.32 -6.20
CA ALA A 89 -4.75 -0.79 -5.31
C ALA A 89 -5.67 -0.89 -4.08
N VAL A 90 -5.89 0.20 -3.34
CA VAL A 90 -6.60 0.18 -2.03
C VAL A 90 -7.11 1.57 -1.60
N PHE A 91 -6.49 2.66 -2.08
CA PHE A 91 -6.66 4.00 -1.51
C PHE A 91 -7.44 4.99 -2.40
N ALA A 92 -8.15 4.52 -3.43
CA ALA A 92 -9.02 5.36 -4.26
C ALA A 92 -10.13 6.09 -3.46
N THR A 93 -10.50 5.56 -2.29
CA THR A 93 -11.52 6.17 -1.43
C THR A 93 -10.93 7.33 -0.63
N LYS A 94 -11.37 8.55 -0.95
CA LYS A 94 -11.09 9.75 -0.14
C LYS A 94 -11.52 9.50 1.31
N PRO A 95 -10.77 9.99 2.32
CA PRO A 95 -11.28 10.10 3.69
C PRO A 95 -12.64 10.81 3.63
N GLY A 96 -13.72 10.13 4.07
CA GLY A 96 -15.09 10.65 4.00
C GLY A 96 -15.95 10.21 2.80
N SER A 97 -15.44 9.37 1.88
CA SER A 97 -16.25 8.74 0.81
C SER A 97 -16.94 7.43 1.24
N LEU A 98 -16.63 6.95 2.44
CA LEU A 98 -17.50 6.02 3.15
C LEU A 98 -18.84 6.76 3.35
N LYS A 99 -19.94 6.23 2.82
CA LYS A 99 -21.27 6.74 3.11
C LYS A 99 -21.51 6.66 4.63
N GLY A 100 -21.24 7.75 5.33
CA GLY A 100 -21.49 7.94 6.76
C GLY A 100 -20.44 8.87 7.39
N PRO A 101 -20.81 9.83 8.26
CA PRO A 101 -19.87 10.85 8.75
C PRO A 101 -18.73 10.33 9.64
N LEU A 102 -18.78 9.08 10.14
CA LEU A 102 -18.18 8.75 11.43
C LEU A 102 -17.88 7.23 11.62
N SER A 103 -17.45 6.48 10.60
CA SER A 103 -17.23 5.02 10.82
C SER A 103 -15.91 4.68 11.54
N LEU A 104 -15.03 5.65 11.78
CA LEU A 104 -13.70 5.46 12.38
C LEU A 104 -13.58 6.19 13.72
N GLU A 105 -14.66 6.22 14.49
CA GLU A 105 -14.76 6.93 15.77
C GLU A 105 -13.98 6.29 16.92
N ASN A 106 -13.61 5.02 16.78
CA ASN A 106 -13.01 4.27 17.89
C ASN A 106 -11.87 3.37 17.42
N ARG A 107 -11.06 2.95 18.40
CA ARG A 107 -9.90 2.06 18.25
C ARG A 107 -10.20 0.83 17.38
N GLN A 108 -11.30 0.12 17.66
CA GLN A 108 -11.61 -1.13 16.98
C GLN A 108 -11.87 -0.92 15.49
N GLU A 109 -12.60 0.14 15.13
CA GLU A 109 -12.93 0.42 13.74
C GLU A 109 -11.69 0.84 12.92
N ILE A 110 -10.76 1.60 13.53
CA ILE A 110 -9.47 1.93 12.88
C ILE A 110 -8.67 0.67 12.55
N PHE A 111 -8.55 -0.26 13.50
CA PHE A 111 -7.82 -1.51 13.25
C PHE A 111 -8.53 -2.42 12.26
N LYS A 112 -9.87 -2.52 12.30
CA LYS A 112 -10.65 -3.27 11.31
C LYS A 112 -10.46 -2.69 9.90
N ASP A 113 -10.46 -1.37 9.75
CA ASP A 113 -10.20 -0.70 8.47
C ASP A 113 -8.78 -1.01 7.97
N ALA A 114 -7.77 -0.94 8.85
CA ALA A 114 -6.40 -1.28 8.50
C ALA A 114 -6.25 -2.73 8.02
N ILE A 115 -6.90 -3.68 8.71
CA ILE A 115 -6.92 -5.10 8.32
C ILE A 115 -7.62 -5.27 6.97
N ARG A 116 -8.77 -4.63 6.77
CA ARG A 116 -9.52 -4.67 5.50
C ARG A 116 -8.65 -4.18 4.34
N ARG A 117 -7.99 -3.03 4.51
CA ARG A 117 -7.11 -2.44 3.51
C ARG A 117 -5.89 -3.32 3.19
N ALA A 118 -5.29 -3.96 4.19
CA ALA A 118 -4.20 -4.91 3.97
C ALA A 118 -4.67 -6.15 3.18
N LYS A 119 -5.91 -6.63 3.43
CA LYS A 119 -6.51 -7.72 2.64
C LYS A 119 -6.76 -7.29 1.19
N GLU A 120 -7.26 -6.08 0.98
CA GLU A 120 -7.45 -5.51 -0.36
C GLU A 120 -6.11 -5.36 -1.11
N ALA A 121 -5.06 -4.93 -0.42
CA ALA A 121 -3.71 -4.86 -0.97
C ALA A 121 -3.24 -6.24 -1.46
N ILE A 122 -3.46 -7.29 -0.66
CA ILE A 122 -3.12 -8.66 -1.06
C ILE A 122 -3.85 -9.06 -2.34
N VAL A 123 -5.16 -8.79 -2.45
CA VAL A 123 -5.94 -9.10 -3.66
C VAL A 123 -5.42 -8.33 -4.86
N PHE A 124 -5.11 -7.04 -4.70
CA PHE A 124 -4.50 -6.23 -5.75
C PHE A 124 -3.18 -6.82 -6.23
N TYR A 125 -2.26 -7.13 -5.32
CA TYR A 125 -0.95 -7.70 -5.68
C TYR A 125 -1.08 -9.11 -6.28
N GLN A 126 -2.05 -9.91 -5.84
CA GLN A 126 -2.34 -11.20 -6.49
C GLN A 126 -2.76 -11.01 -7.95
N GLY A 127 -3.63 -10.04 -8.25
CA GLY A 127 -3.98 -9.71 -9.63
C GLY A 127 -2.82 -9.11 -10.42
N LEU A 128 -1.92 -8.37 -9.77
CA LEU A 128 -0.73 -7.81 -10.41
C LEU A 128 0.24 -8.88 -10.93
N LYS A 129 0.20 -10.10 -10.37
CA LYS A 129 1.06 -11.22 -10.82
C LYS A 129 0.83 -11.57 -12.29
N ASP A 130 -0.40 -11.46 -12.79
CA ASP A 130 -0.72 -11.75 -14.20
C ASP A 130 -0.02 -10.78 -15.17
N PHE A 131 0.47 -9.64 -14.66
CA PHE A 131 1.19 -8.61 -15.41
C PHE A 131 2.69 -8.58 -15.09
N ALA A 132 3.21 -9.55 -14.34
CA ALA A 132 4.64 -9.63 -14.03
C ALA A 132 5.44 -9.99 -15.29
N ARG A 133 6.58 -9.30 -15.49
CA ARG A 133 7.41 -9.49 -16.68
C ARG A 133 8.19 -10.80 -16.66
N ASP A 134 8.70 -11.17 -15.48
CA ASP A 134 9.64 -12.27 -15.28
C ASP A 134 9.49 -12.87 -13.85
N PRO A 135 10.09 -14.04 -13.57
CA PRO A 135 9.99 -14.68 -12.26
C PRO A 135 10.47 -13.79 -11.09
N ALA A 136 11.46 -12.93 -11.30
CA ALA A 136 11.94 -12.03 -10.24
C ALA A 136 10.89 -10.96 -9.88
N SER A 137 10.10 -10.54 -10.87
CA SER A 137 8.96 -9.64 -10.70
C SER A 137 7.86 -10.33 -9.89
N GLU A 138 7.53 -11.59 -10.20
CA GLU A 138 6.58 -12.39 -9.40
C GLU A 138 7.06 -12.61 -7.96
N ASP A 139 8.34 -12.95 -7.76
CA ASP A 139 8.93 -13.16 -6.43
C ASP A 139 8.90 -11.87 -5.59
N THR A 140 9.07 -10.72 -6.24
CA THR A 140 8.96 -9.41 -5.60
C THR A 140 7.52 -9.16 -5.12
N ILE A 141 6.52 -9.50 -5.94
CA ILE A 141 5.11 -9.42 -5.57
C ILE A 141 4.80 -10.37 -4.39
N ASP A 142 5.28 -11.61 -4.43
CA ASP A 142 5.07 -12.58 -3.36
C ASP A 142 5.70 -12.12 -2.03
N THR A 143 6.85 -11.44 -2.10
CA THR A 143 7.47 -10.81 -0.94
C THR A 143 6.60 -9.70 -0.34
N ILE A 144 6.00 -8.85 -1.18
CA ILE A 144 5.09 -7.78 -0.73
C ILE A 144 3.83 -8.40 -0.09
N ILE A 145 3.21 -9.40 -0.73
CA ILE A 145 2.05 -10.12 -0.19
C ILE A 145 2.36 -10.74 1.18
N LYS A 146 3.56 -11.32 1.34
CA LYS A 146 3.99 -11.90 2.62
C LYS A 146 4.10 -10.84 3.73
N GLU A 147 4.57 -9.63 3.40
CA GLU A 147 4.61 -8.52 4.36
C GLU A 147 3.20 -8.05 4.74
N GLU A 148 2.26 -7.89 3.79
CA GLU A 148 0.88 -7.51 4.12
C GLU A 148 0.18 -8.56 5.00
N LYS A 149 0.42 -9.86 4.75
CA LYS A 149 -0.05 -10.95 5.64
C LYS A 149 0.54 -10.83 7.05
N ARG A 150 1.78 -10.37 7.19
CA ARG A 150 2.41 -10.09 8.49
C ARG A 150 1.74 -8.88 9.15
N HIS A 151 1.40 -7.83 8.40
CA HIS A 151 0.70 -6.67 8.96
C HIS A 151 -0.67 -7.04 9.49
N ILE A 152 -1.43 -7.86 8.76
CA ILE A 152 -2.74 -8.35 9.22
C ILE A 152 -2.62 -9.04 10.57
N ARG A 153 -1.62 -9.91 10.76
CA ARG A 153 -1.39 -10.58 12.06
C ARG A 153 -1.16 -9.57 13.17
N LEU A 154 -0.21 -8.65 12.99
CA LEU A 154 0.11 -7.60 13.98
C LEU A 154 -1.10 -6.71 14.30
N LEU A 155 -1.86 -6.29 13.28
CA LEU A 155 -3.08 -5.49 13.46
C LEU A 155 -4.19 -6.26 14.19
N THR A 156 -4.26 -7.58 14.00
CA THR A 156 -5.24 -8.44 14.67
C THR A 156 -4.87 -8.60 16.15
N GLU A 157 -3.59 -8.79 16.45
CA GLU A 157 -3.07 -8.80 17.83
C GLU A 157 -3.36 -7.47 18.54
N GLU A 158 -3.13 -6.33 17.87
CA GLU A 158 -3.51 -5.01 18.41
C GLU A 158 -5.02 -4.91 18.65
N LEU A 159 -5.85 -5.34 17.70
CA LEU A 159 -7.32 -5.28 17.85
C LEU A 159 -7.83 -6.11 19.04
N GLU A 160 -7.19 -7.24 19.34
CA GLU A 160 -7.58 -8.14 20.43
C GLU A 160 -7.09 -7.68 21.82
N GLN A 161 -6.09 -6.80 21.88
CA GLN A 161 -5.64 -6.20 23.15
C GLN A 161 -6.71 -5.21 23.65
N LYS A 162 -7.21 -5.49 24.88
CA LYS A 162 -8.21 -4.69 25.61
C LYS A 162 -7.60 -3.47 26.27
#